data_AF-A0A498NBA5-F1
#
_entry.id   AF-A0A498NBA5-F1
#
_cell.length_a   1.000
_cell.length_b   1.000
_cell.length_c   1.000
_cell.angle_alpha   90.00
_cell.angle_beta   90.00
_cell.angle_gamma   90.00
#
_symmetry.space_group_name_H-M   'P 1'
#
loop_
_entity.id
_entity.type
_entity.pdbx_description
1 polymer ?
#
loop_
_entity_poly.entity_id
_entity_poly.type
_entity_poly.pdbx_seq_one_letter_code
_entity_poly.pdbx_strand_id
1 'polypeptide(L)'
;MALRLFRLVVPPGAAAWKAVSPVATAQIHTSAVRNLRYGWWAYALGERATSRFKENSKIISIDGNLASGKGALAQKLADKLGMLYMPEPDMHYVDKMTQEKVPLDKAFNGNCSLEKFYLEPKASDGNSYRLQCWMYLMRLLQYTDAVEHLLSTGQGVILERSPFSDIVFLEAMFKEGFIRKQCVDHYNEVKSVSICEFLPPHVVIYVDVPAEEVQKNLKASGKSYLQNVPLSYLKSIETAYKKNFLPKISEEAEVLAYDAAQAQDIERIVEDIEYLKFEKGPWLEQDDVTYHHMRMLVEDKQRVANMTCIPRYLPEVTVGAHEFDAAYYAFKSLPGKKYAEGYNEDVGDKGIWLK
;
A
#
# COMPACT_ATOMS: atom_id res chain seq x y z
N MET A 1 -58.90 -43.19 -6.12
CA MET A 1 -58.51 -44.23 -7.10
C MET A 1 -58.28 -43.52 -8.43
N ALA A 2 -57.06 -43.23 -8.84
CA ALA A 2 -56.04 -44.14 -9.40
C ALA A 2 -55.93 -43.92 -10.92
N LEU A 3 -54.83 -43.25 -11.28
CA LEU A 3 -53.94 -43.47 -12.43
C LEU A 3 -54.43 -43.23 -13.87
N ARG A 4 -53.71 -42.26 -14.47
CA ARG A 4 -53.58 -41.94 -15.91
C ARG A 4 -52.96 -43.11 -16.70
N LEU A 5 -53.41 -43.27 -17.95
CA LEU A 5 -52.81 -44.14 -18.96
C LEU A 5 -52.34 -43.32 -20.17
N PHE A 6 -51.08 -43.52 -20.57
CA PHE A 6 -50.43 -43.02 -21.78
C PHE A 6 -50.85 -43.82 -23.03
N ARG A 7 -50.87 -43.19 -24.22
CA ARG A 7 -49.96 -43.55 -25.34
C ARG A 7 -50.08 -42.64 -26.58
N LEU A 8 -48.93 -42.51 -27.25
CA LEU A 8 -48.60 -41.77 -28.46
C LEU A 8 -49.41 -42.19 -29.70
N VAL A 9 -49.66 -41.22 -30.59
CA VAL A 9 -49.75 -41.43 -32.05
C VAL A 9 -49.07 -40.25 -32.77
N VAL A 10 -48.12 -40.56 -33.64
CA VAL A 10 -47.45 -39.66 -34.59
C VAL A 10 -48.23 -39.66 -35.91
N PRO A 11 -48.39 -38.52 -36.62
CA PRO A 11 -48.73 -38.53 -38.03
C PRO A 11 -47.56 -38.08 -38.94
N PRO A 12 -47.59 -38.50 -40.23
CA PRO A 12 -46.45 -38.49 -41.14
C PRO A 12 -46.28 -37.17 -41.89
N GLY A 13 -45.07 -36.95 -42.41
CA GLY A 13 -44.67 -35.74 -43.13
C GLY A 13 -45.14 -35.67 -44.59
N ALA A 14 -45.17 -34.43 -45.08
CA ALA A 14 -44.98 -34.08 -46.49
C ALA A 14 -44.17 -32.76 -46.54
N ALA A 15 -43.12 -32.77 -47.36
CA ALA A 15 -42.05 -31.78 -47.43
C ALA A 15 -42.38 -30.59 -48.34
N ALA A 16 -41.79 -29.42 -48.03
CA ALA A 16 -41.30 -28.35 -48.94
C ALA A 16 -41.43 -26.97 -48.25
N TRP A 17 -40.50 -26.01 -48.26
CA TRP A 17 -39.22 -25.79 -48.92
C TRP A 17 -38.33 -24.92 -48.01
N LYS A 18 -37.01 -25.07 -48.16
CA LYS A 18 -35.98 -24.22 -47.54
C LYS A 18 -36.01 -22.81 -48.13
N ALA A 19 -36.08 -21.80 -47.27
CA ALA A 19 -35.46 -20.50 -47.51
C ALA A 19 -34.40 -20.30 -46.44
N VAL A 20 -33.14 -20.50 -46.82
CA VAL A 20 -31.96 -20.24 -46.03
C VAL A 20 -31.68 -18.75 -46.12
N SER A 21 -31.79 -18.06 -44.98
CA SER A 21 -31.21 -16.74 -44.76
C SER A 21 -30.43 -16.80 -43.45
N PRO A 22 -29.11 -16.98 -43.45
CA PRO A 22 -28.34 -16.91 -42.23
C PRO A 22 -27.98 -15.44 -42.02
N VAL A 23 -28.94 -14.63 -41.59
CA VAL A 23 -28.56 -13.37 -40.94
C VAL A 23 -28.26 -13.74 -39.50
N ALA A 24 -27.06 -14.28 -39.30
CA ALA A 24 -26.39 -14.17 -38.03
C ALA A 24 -26.22 -12.66 -37.79
N THR A 25 -27.20 -12.03 -37.15
CA THR A 25 -26.99 -10.77 -36.48
C THR A 25 -25.93 -11.06 -35.43
N ALA A 26 -24.67 -10.87 -35.83
CA ALA A 26 -23.58 -10.66 -34.92
C ALA A 26 -23.98 -9.45 -34.07
N GLN A 27 -24.63 -9.73 -32.94
CA GLN A 27 -24.65 -8.81 -31.83
C GLN A 27 -23.20 -8.76 -31.36
N ILE A 28 -22.44 -7.83 -31.95
CA ILE A 28 -21.19 -7.40 -31.38
C ILE A 28 -21.61 -6.78 -30.05
N HIS A 29 -21.58 -7.57 -28.99
CA HIS A 29 -21.54 -7.06 -27.64
C HIS A 29 -20.21 -6.31 -27.50
N THR A 30 -20.18 -5.06 -27.97
CA THR A 30 -19.12 -4.10 -27.63
C THR A 30 -19.36 -3.61 -26.21
N SER A 31 -19.38 -4.53 -25.24
CA SER A 31 -18.93 -4.18 -23.91
C SER A 31 -17.44 -4.49 -23.89
N ALA A 32 -16.65 -3.65 -24.55
CA ALA A 32 -15.27 -3.51 -24.14
C ALA A 32 -15.38 -3.06 -22.68
N VAL A 33 -15.13 -3.97 -21.74
CA VAL A 33 -14.85 -3.64 -20.35
C VAL A 33 -13.53 -2.90 -20.37
N ARG A 34 -13.54 -1.68 -20.91
CA ARG A 34 -12.46 -0.73 -20.70
C ARG A 34 -12.68 -0.25 -19.28
N ASN A 35 -11.88 -0.77 -18.37
CA ASN A 35 -11.46 -0.02 -17.20
C ASN A 35 -10.75 1.23 -17.75
N LEU A 36 -11.51 2.25 -18.15
CA LEU A 36 -10.95 3.53 -18.53
C LEU A 36 -10.33 4.10 -17.26
N ARG A 37 -9.00 4.03 -17.20
CA ARG A 37 -8.22 4.75 -16.19
C ARG A 37 -8.55 6.23 -16.31
N TYR A 38 -8.52 6.93 -15.18
CA TYR A 38 -8.72 8.37 -15.20
C TYR A 38 -7.64 9.00 -16.08
N GLY A 39 -7.99 10.11 -16.69
CA GLY A 39 -7.14 10.75 -17.68
C GLY A 39 -7.61 12.15 -17.98
N TRP A 40 -6.90 12.80 -18.90
CA TRP A 40 -7.21 14.17 -19.28
C TRP A 40 -8.66 14.34 -19.77
N TRP A 41 -9.20 13.35 -20.50
CA TRP A 41 -10.59 13.40 -20.95
C TRP A 41 -11.60 13.34 -19.79
N ALA A 42 -11.35 12.51 -18.77
CA ALA A 42 -12.22 12.46 -17.59
C ALA A 42 -12.21 13.81 -16.84
N TYR A 43 -11.03 14.41 -16.70
CA TYR A 43 -10.86 15.74 -16.12
C TYR A 43 -11.56 16.85 -16.94
N ALA A 44 -11.41 16.83 -18.27
CA ALA A 44 -12.05 17.77 -19.17
C ALA A 44 -13.58 17.63 -19.20
N LEU A 45 -14.10 16.41 -19.06
CA LEU A 45 -15.52 16.10 -18.93
C LEU A 45 -16.11 16.47 -17.56
N GLY A 46 -15.31 16.99 -16.64
CA GLY A 46 -15.78 17.56 -15.37
C GLY A 46 -15.49 16.71 -14.13
N GLU A 47 -14.73 15.62 -14.23
CA GLU A 47 -14.31 14.86 -13.04
C GLU A 47 -13.19 15.60 -12.28
N ARG A 48 -13.61 16.49 -11.37
CA ARG A 48 -12.75 17.29 -10.47
C ARG A 48 -12.66 16.67 -9.08
N ALA A 49 -11.45 16.59 -8.52
CA ALA A 49 -11.23 16.01 -7.19
C ALA A 49 -11.85 16.86 -6.07
N THR A 50 -11.72 18.19 -6.15
CA THR A 50 -12.26 19.11 -5.13
C THR A 50 -13.76 18.99 -4.93
N SER A 51 -14.52 18.70 -6.00
CA SER A 51 -15.97 18.51 -5.93
C SER A 51 -16.42 17.35 -5.03
N ARG A 52 -15.51 16.40 -4.76
CA ARG A 52 -15.77 15.21 -3.92
C ARG A 52 -15.29 15.39 -2.49
N PHE A 53 -14.50 16.42 -2.21
CA PHE A 53 -13.95 16.64 -0.88
C PHE A 53 -15.03 17.13 0.09
N LYS A 54 -15.02 16.50 1.26
CA LYS A 54 -15.80 16.81 2.46
C LYS A 54 -14.83 17.25 3.55
N GLU A 55 -15.37 17.72 4.67
CA GLU A 55 -14.55 18.10 5.85
C GLU A 55 -13.70 16.91 6.35
N ASN A 56 -14.23 15.68 6.27
CA ASN A 56 -13.56 14.45 6.67
C ASN A 56 -12.63 13.86 5.58
N SER A 57 -12.40 14.55 4.47
CA SER A 57 -11.47 14.09 3.41
C SER A 57 -10.04 14.38 3.81
N LYS A 58 -9.52 13.65 4.80
CA LYS A 58 -8.19 13.85 5.38
C LYS A 58 -7.41 12.55 5.41
N ILE A 59 -6.08 12.67 5.29
CA ILE A 59 -5.15 11.55 5.50
C ILE A 59 -4.60 11.68 6.91
N ILE A 60 -4.84 10.67 7.75
CA ILE A 60 -4.39 10.60 9.13
C ILE A 60 -3.36 9.47 9.24
N SER A 61 -2.13 9.80 9.65
CA SER A 61 -1.07 8.81 9.92
C SER A 61 -1.00 8.55 11.41
N ILE A 62 -1.12 7.30 11.83
CA ILE A 62 -0.87 6.89 13.23
C ILE A 62 0.54 6.34 13.32
N ASP A 63 1.39 7.08 14.01
CA ASP A 63 2.80 6.80 14.22
C ASP A 63 3.08 6.40 15.68
N GLY A 64 4.12 5.61 15.86
CA GLY A 64 4.48 5.08 17.17
C GLY A 64 5.44 3.90 17.09
N ASN A 65 5.90 3.45 18.25
CA ASN A 65 6.81 2.33 18.36
C ASN A 65 6.14 0.99 17.94
N LEU A 66 6.92 -0.09 17.76
CA LEU A 66 6.44 -1.33 17.12
C LEU A 66 5.20 -1.93 17.79
N ALA A 67 5.21 -2.06 19.12
CA ALA A 67 4.15 -2.68 19.90
C ALA A 67 3.37 -1.67 20.75
N SER A 68 3.05 -0.51 20.17
CA SER A 68 2.28 0.56 20.81
C SER A 68 0.75 0.41 20.68
N GLY A 69 0.24 -0.67 20.10
CA GLY A 69 -1.21 -0.88 19.91
C GLY A 69 -1.84 -0.03 18.80
N LYS A 70 -1.02 0.57 17.94
CA LYS A 70 -1.42 1.50 16.86
C LYS A 70 -2.50 0.96 15.91
N GLY A 71 -2.43 -0.30 15.49
CA GLY A 71 -3.44 -0.86 14.58
C GLY A 71 -4.83 -0.97 15.20
N ALA A 72 -4.93 -1.30 16.49
CA ALA A 72 -6.21 -1.33 17.18
C ALA A 72 -6.80 0.08 17.37
N LEU A 73 -5.94 1.08 17.61
CA LEU A 73 -6.34 2.49 17.64
C LEU A 73 -6.84 2.95 16.25
N ALA A 74 -6.07 2.68 15.20
CA ALA A 74 -6.35 3.08 13.84
C ALA A 74 -7.67 2.51 13.31
N GLN A 75 -7.92 1.22 13.56
CA GLN A 75 -9.17 0.58 13.18
C GLN A 75 -10.38 1.22 13.87
N LYS A 76 -10.32 1.39 15.19
CA LYS A 76 -11.45 1.98 15.93
C LYS A 76 -11.68 3.45 15.57
N LEU A 77 -10.60 4.20 15.29
CA LEU A 77 -10.71 5.59 14.85
C LEU A 77 -11.35 5.68 13.45
N ALA A 78 -11.01 4.76 12.55
CA ALA A 78 -11.59 4.69 11.22
C ALA A 78 -13.08 4.36 11.27
N ASP A 79 -13.47 3.40 12.11
CA ASP A 79 -14.87 3.03 12.32
C ASP A 79 -15.71 4.20 12.85
N LYS A 80 -15.15 5.02 13.77
CA LYS A 80 -15.84 6.21 14.30
C LYS A 80 -15.96 7.35 13.31
N LEU A 81 -14.88 7.66 12.58
CA LEU A 81 -14.85 8.77 11.61
C LEU A 81 -15.46 8.41 10.25
N GLY A 82 -15.78 7.13 10.01
CA GLY A 82 -16.24 6.63 8.72
C GLY A 82 -15.16 6.70 7.63
N MET A 83 -13.89 6.61 8.02
CA MET A 83 -12.74 6.68 7.13
C MET A 83 -12.29 5.28 6.70
N LEU A 84 -11.55 5.18 5.60
CA LEU A 84 -10.96 3.93 5.17
C LEU A 84 -9.73 3.62 6.05
N TYR A 85 -9.75 2.48 6.73
CA TYR A 85 -8.58 1.96 7.43
C TYR A 85 -7.68 1.17 6.49
N MET A 86 -6.40 1.54 6.42
CA MET A 86 -5.38 0.73 5.76
C MET A 86 -4.35 0.24 6.79
N PRO A 87 -4.21 -1.09 6.98
CA PRO A 87 -3.32 -1.67 7.99
C PRO A 87 -1.84 -1.51 7.61
N GLU A 88 -0.91 -1.65 8.57
CA GLU A 88 0.53 -1.54 8.30
C GLU A 88 0.96 -2.47 7.13
N PRO A 89 1.75 -1.99 6.16
CA PRO A 89 2.08 -2.77 4.99
C PRO A 89 3.14 -3.81 5.34
N ASP A 90 2.85 -5.07 5.00
CA ASP A 90 3.77 -6.19 5.13
C ASP A 90 4.72 -6.28 3.92
N MET A 91 5.72 -7.16 4.00
CA MET A 91 6.60 -7.49 2.85
C MET A 91 5.82 -7.98 1.61
N HIS A 92 4.61 -8.51 1.82
CA HIS A 92 3.72 -9.05 0.79
C HIS A 92 2.60 -8.05 0.40
N TYR A 93 2.77 -6.76 0.65
CA TYR A 93 1.74 -5.77 0.34
C TYR A 93 1.38 -5.74 -1.16
N VAL A 94 2.39 -5.85 -2.04
CA VAL A 94 2.17 -5.94 -3.50
C VAL A 94 1.35 -7.17 -3.90
N ASP A 95 1.56 -8.31 -3.24
CA ASP A 95 0.76 -9.52 -3.49
C ASP A 95 -0.72 -9.30 -3.11
N LYS A 96 -0.97 -8.61 -1.98
CA LYS A 96 -2.33 -8.25 -1.55
C LYS A 96 -2.98 -7.27 -2.53
N MET A 97 -2.21 -6.29 -3.01
CA MET A 97 -2.66 -5.28 -3.98
C MET A 97 -3.04 -5.93 -5.32
N THR A 98 -2.23 -6.86 -5.80
CA THR A 98 -2.48 -7.62 -7.04
C THR A 98 -3.50 -8.75 -6.87
N GLN A 99 -4.13 -8.85 -5.69
CA GLN A 99 -5.17 -9.83 -5.36
C GLN A 99 -4.71 -11.29 -5.54
N GLU A 100 -3.45 -11.56 -5.22
CA GLU A 100 -2.94 -12.92 -5.23
C GLU A 100 -3.63 -13.79 -4.17
N LYS A 101 -3.99 -15.02 -4.55
CA LYS A 101 -4.66 -15.97 -3.65
C LYS A 101 -3.74 -16.44 -2.53
N VAL A 102 -2.44 -16.52 -2.81
CA VAL A 102 -1.40 -16.98 -1.89
C VAL A 102 -0.23 -16.01 -2.00
N PRO A 103 0.34 -15.54 -0.89
CA PRO A 103 1.54 -14.72 -0.92
C PRO A 103 2.66 -15.40 -1.70
N LEU A 104 3.32 -14.65 -2.57
CA LEU A 104 4.42 -15.18 -3.38
C LEU A 104 5.64 -15.46 -2.51
N ASP A 105 6.52 -16.32 -3.00
CA ASP A 105 7.76 -16.64 -2.33
C ASP A 105 8.58 -15.36 -2.04
N LYS A 106 9.33 -15.38 -0.94
CA LYS A 106 10.19 -14.28 -0.49
C LYS A 106 11.19 -13.87 -1.57
N ALA A 107 11.59 -14.80 -2.43
CA ALA A 107 12.46 -14.53 -3.58
C ALA A 107 11.90 -13.45 -4.53
N PHE A 108 10.58 -13.38 -4.69
CA PHE A 108 9.91 -12.38 -5.53
C PHE A 108 9.55 -11.10 -4.75
N ASN A 109 9.49 -11.18 -3.42
CA ASN A 109 9.21 -10.07 -2.52
C ASN A 109 10.49 -9.47 -1.91
N GLY A 110 11.39 -9.01 -2.80
CA GLY A 110 12.62 -8.30 -2.42
C GLY A 110 13.70 -9.17 -1.77
N ASN A 111 13.53 -10.50 -1.74
CA ASN A 111 14.44 -11.46 -1.10
C ASN A 111 14.83 -11.03 0.32
N CYS A 112 13.86 -10.54 1.09
CA CYS A 112 14.06 -9.99 2.42
C CYS A 112 13.24 -10.76 3.45
N SER A 113 13.72 -10.79 4.70
CA SER A 113 13.01 -11.45 5.79
C SER A 113 13.15 -10.66 7.09
N LEU A 114 12.00 -10.27 7.63
CA LEU A 114 11.89 -9.62 8.93
C LEU A 114 12.38 -10.53 10.06
N GLU A 115 12.11 -11.83 9.97
CA GLU A 115 12.54 -12.83 10.95
C GLU A 115 14.07 -12.90 10.99
N LYS A 116 14.71 -12.92 9.81
CA LYS A 116 16.17 -12.94 9.71
C LYS A 116 16.79 -11.66 10.25
N PHE A 117 16.15 -10.51 10.02
CA PHE A 117 16.61 -9.23 10.56
C PHE A 117 16.64 -9.22 12.09
N TYR A 118 15.60 -9.73 12.76
CA TYR A 118 15.58 -9.74 14.23
C TYR A 118 16.47 -10.81 14.87
N LEU A 119 16.74 -11.92 14.16
CA LEU A 119 17.66 -12.95 14.63
C LEU A 119 19.12 -12.53 14.45
N GLU A 120 19.47 -12.03 13.26
CA GLU A 120 20.84 -11.69 12.87
C GLU A 120 20.88 -10.34 12.10
N PRO A 121 20.72 -9.20 12.80
CA PRO A 121 20.67 -7.89 12.15
C PRO A 121 22.00 -7.43 11.52
N LYS A 122 23.11 -8.12 11.85
CA LYS A 122 24.47 -7.84 11.33
C LYS A 122 24.92 -8.90 10.31
N ALA A 123 23.99 -9.66 9.74
CA ALA A 123 24.29 -10.62 8.70
C ALA A 123 24.99 -9.96 7.51
N SER A 124 25.97 -10.66 6.93
CA SER A 124 26.78 -10.18 5.80
C SER A 124 26.02 -10.15 4.47
N ASP A 125 24.79 -10.67 4.45
CA ASP A 125 23.93 -10.79 3.27
C ASP A 125 23.21 -9.49 2.87
N GLY A 126 23.36 -8.43 3.68
CA GLY A 126 22.72 -7.14 3.46
C GLY A 126 21.20 -7.13 3.71
N ASN A 127 20.63 -8.18 4.33
CA ASN A 127 19.18 -8.29 4.53
C ASN A 127 18.60 -7.10 5.30
N SER A 128 19.34 -6.55 6.27
CA SER A 128 18.89 -5.41 7.07
C SER A 128 18.55 -4.19 6.22
N TYR A 129 19.44 -3.80 5.30
CA TYR A 129 19.20 -2.66 4.45
C TYR A 129 18.22 -2.97 3.30
N ARG A 130 18.31 -4.18 2.72
CA ARG A 130 17.38 -4.62 1.67
C ARG A 130 15.93 -4.65 2.16
N LEU A 131 15.70 -5.14 3.39
CA LEU A 131 14.40 -5.11 4.06
C LEU A 131 13.91 -3.68 4.25
N GLN A 132 14.77 -2.77 4.72
CA GLN A 132 14.40 -1.37 4.92
C GLN A 132 13.99 -0.70 3.60
N CYS A 133 14.74 -0.89 2.52
CA CYS A 133 14.38 -0.39 1.19
C CYS A 133 13.06 -1.00 0.68
N TRP A 134 12.85 -2.31 0.89
CA TRP A 134 11.61 -2.97 0.50
C TRP A 134 10.41 -2.43 1.28
N MET A 135 10.53 -2.29 2.60
CA MET A 135 9.49 -1.73 3.46
C MET A 135 9.17 -0.28 3.11
N TYR A 136 10.20 0.52 2.76
CA TYR A 136 10.01 1.87 2.26
C TYR A 136 9.16 1.90 0.99
N LEU A 137 9.48 1.05 0.01
CA LEU A 137 8.69 0.92 -1.22
C LEU A 137 7.26 0.48 -0.93
N MET A 138 7.05 -0.51 -0.05
CA MET A 138 5.69 -0.96 0.31
C MET A 138 4.86 0.15 0.95
N ARG A 139 5.46 0.95 1.85
CA ARG A 139 4.80 2.11 2.47
C ARG A 139 4.52 3.21 1.45
N LEU A 140 5.43 3.45 0.51
CA LEU A 140 5.22 4.42 -0.56
C LEU A 140 4.04 4.00 -1.44
N LEU A 141 3.99 2.72 -1.84
CA LEU A 141 2.86 2.18 -2.62
C LEU A 141 1.55 2.29 -1.85
N GLN A 142 1.53 1.94 -0.57
CA GLN A 142 0.34 2.12 0.26
C GLN A 142 -0.09 3.59 0.35
N TYR A 143 0.85 4.51 0.47
CA TYR A 143 0.55 5.93 0.47
C TYR A 143 -0.07 6.38 -0.87
N THR A 144 0.40 5.83 -1.99
CA THR A 144 -0.25 6.09 -3.29
C THR A 144 -1.67 5.59 -3.35
N ASP A 145 -1.97 4.41 -2.79
CA ASP A 145 -3.33 3.86 -2.72
C ASP A 145 -4.22 4.73 -1.83
N ALA A 146 -3.68 5.23 -0.72
CA ALA A 146 -4.38 6.15 0.17
C ALA A 146 -4.73 7.47 -0.52
N VAL A 147 -3.78 8.06 -1.24
CA VAL A 147 -3.99 9.29 -2.02
C VAL A 147 -4.95 9.04 -3.19
N GLU A 148 -4.81 7.92 -3.90
CA GLU A 148 -5.74 7.53 -4.98
C GLU A 148 -7.17 7.39 -4.45
N HIS A 149 -7.35 6.70 -3.32
CA HIS A 149 -8.66 6.55 -2.68
C HIS A 149 -9.25 7.89 -2.26
N LEU A 150 -8.44 8.77 -1.65
CA LEU A 150 -8.86 10.11 -1.25
C LEU A 150 -9.29 10.95 -2.46
N LEU A 151 -8.48 10.99 -3.53
CA LEU A 151 -8.75 11.81 -4.72
C LEU A 151 -9.90 11.27 -5.57
N SER A 152 -10.12 9.94 -5.57
CA SER A 152 -11.18 9.30 -6.33
C SER A 152 -12.52 9.32 -5.58
N THR A 153 -12.55 9.01 -4.29
CA THR A 153 -13.80 8.86 -3.54
C THR A 153 -14.16 10.08 -2.68
N GLY A 154 -13.17 10.89 -2.31
CA GLY A 154 -13.32 11.93 -1.29
C GLY A 154 -13.43 11.37 0.13
N GLN A 155 -13.25 10.07 0.38
CA GLN A 155 -13.26 9.51 1.72
C GLN A 155 -11.87 9.67 2.37
N GLY A 156 -11.83 10.11 3.63
CA GLY A 156 -10.59 10.14 4.42
C GLY A 156 -9.98 8.76 4.62
N VAL A 157 -8.67 8.72 4.85
CA VAL A 157 -7.89 7.48 5.00
C VAL A 157 -7.06 7.55 6.27
N ILE A 158 -7.11 6.47 7.05
CA ILE A 158 -6.27 6.27 8.24
C ILE A 158 -5.21 5.22 7.93
N LEU A 159 -3.95 5.62 8.12
CA LEU A 159 -2.77 4.82 7.83
C LEU A 159 -2.06 4.45 9.13
N GLU A 160 -1.57 3.21 9.21
CA GLU A 160 -0.55 2.83 10.19
C GLU A 160 0.84 3.13 9.65
N ARG A 161 1.46 4.20 10.14
CA ARG A 161 2.75 4.73 9.71
C ARG A 161 2.76 5.21 8.26
N SER A 162 3.46 6.31 8.03
CA SER A 162 3.63 6.88 6.70
C SER A 162 5.06 6.70 6.17
N PRO A 163 5.29 6.88 4.85
CA PRO A 163 6.66 6.92 4.31
C PRO A 163 7.54 7.99 4.97
N PHE A 164 6.92 9.04 5.53
CA PHE A 164 7.61 10.13 6.21
C PHE A 164 8.26 9.66 7.52
N SER A 165 7.64 8.73 8.24
CA SER A 165 8.14 8.21 9.51
C SER A 165 9.19 7.10 9.35
N ASP A 166 9.39 6.53 8.15
CA ASP A 166 10.33 5.43 7.94
C ASP A 166 11.80 5.76 8.29
N ILE A 167 12.18 7.04 8.18
CA ILE A 167 13.54 7.50 8.52
C ILE A 167 13.96 7.19 9.96
N VAL A 168 13.01 7.11 10.89
CA VAL A 168 13.30 6.80 12.31
C VAL A 168 13.87 5.39 12.48
N PHE A 169 13.44 4.44 11.65
CA PHE A 169 13.93 3.06 11.67
C PHE A 169 15.34 2.98 11.10
N LEU A 170 15.58 3.65 9.98
CA LEU A 170 16.90 3.73 9.37
C LEU A 170 17.93 4.35 10.32
N GLU A 171 17.59 5.46 10.98
CA GLU A 171 18.49 6.11 11.94
C GLU A 171 18.77 5.24 13.16
N ALA A 172 17.74 4.55 13.67
CA ALA A 172 17.93 3.60 14.75
C ALA A 172 18.84 2.43 14.32
N MET A 173 18.67 1.91 13.11
CA MET A 173 19.53 0.85 12.56
C MET A 173 20.98 1.33 12.39
N PHE A 174 21.17 2.59 11.99
CA PHE A 174 22.50 3.19 11.86
C PHE A 174 23.19 3.35 13.22
N LYS A 175 22.47 3.81 14.25
CA LYS A 175 22.99 3.97 15.61
C LYS A 175 23.43 2.64 16.24
N GLU A 176 22.68 1.56 16.01
CA GLU A 176 23.05 0.22 16.49
C GLU A 176 24.16 -0.44 15.65
N GLY A 177 24.56 0.19 14.54
CA GLY A 177 25.59 -0.31 13.63
C GLY A 177 25.13 -1.52 12.81
N PHE A 178 23.84 -1.61 12.47
CA PHE A 178 23.29 -2.65 11.59
C PHE A 178 23.50 -2.34 10.11
N ILE A 179 23.61 -1.06 9.76
CA ILE A 179 23.77 -0.59 8.39
C ILE A 179 24.98 0.32 8.24
N ARG A 180 25.54 0.37 7.03
CA ARG A 180 26.69 1.22 6.70
C ARG A 180 26.23 2.65 6.39
N LYS A 181 27.13 3.62 6.54
CA LYS A 181 26.85 5.02 6.19
C LYS A 181 26.41 5.19 4.73
N GLN A 182 27.05 4.46 3.81
CA GLN A 182 26.71 4.49 2.38
C GLN A 182 25.25 4.08 2.11
N CYS A 183 24.69 3.19 2.91
CA CYS A 183 23.28 2.80 2.85
C CYS A 183 22.36 3.93 3.29
N VAL A 184 22.76 4.69 4.32
CA VAL A 184 22.00 5.87 4.77
C VAL A 184 22.00 6.95 3.68
N ASP A 185 23.15 7.19 3.05
CA ASP A 185 23.26 8.16 1.95
C ASP A 185 22.37 7.78 0.76
N HIS A 186 22.37 6.50 0.36
CA HIS A 186 21.48 6.00 -0.69
C HIS A 186 19.99 6.12 -0.32
N TYR A 187 19.63 5.82 0.93
CA TYR A 187 18.25 5.98 1.37
C TYR A 187 17.82 7.45 1.31
N ASN A 188 18.69 8.39 1.72
CA ASN A 188 18.38 9.81 1.67
C ASN A 188 18.21 10.32 0.24
N GLU A 189 18.98 9.80 -0.73
CA GLU A 189 18.78 10.07 -2.16
C GLU A 189 17.42 9.55 -2.64
N VAL A 190 17.09 8.29 -2.34
CA VAL A 190 15.78 7.69 -2.68
C VAL A 190 14.65 8.52 -2.09
N LYS A 191 14.75 8.86 -0.80
CA LYS A 191 13.78 9.68 -0.08
C LYS A 191 13.62 11.07 -0.72
N SER A 192 14.72 11.71 -1.11
CA SER A 192 14.70 13.06 -1.69
C SER A 192 13.99 13.13 -3.04
N VAL A 193 14.09 12.05 -3.84
CA VAL A 193 13.46 11.96 -5.17
C VAL A 193 12.00 11.52 -5.06
N SER A 194 11.67 10.63 -4.13
CA SER A 194 10.33 10.05 -4.05
C SER A 194 9.36 10.87 -3.20
N ILE A 195 9.78 11.40 -2.04
CA ILE A 195 8.85 12.10 -1.12
C ILE A 195 8.41 13.46 -1.66
N CYS A 196 9.23 14.15 -2.44
CA CYS A 196 8.89 15.48 -2.95
C CYS A 196 7.69 15.49 -3.90
N GLU A 197 7.33 14.34 -4.47
CA GLU A 197 6.17 14.19 -5.37
C GLU A 197 4.85 14.02 -4.60
N PHE A 198 4.90 13.82 -3.28
CA PHE A 198 3.73 13.55 -2.45
C PHE A 198 3.54 14.62 -1.38
N LEU A 199 2.27 14.98 -1.15
CA LEU A 199 1.90 15.84 -0.03
C LEU A 199 1.98 15.05 1.29
N PRO A 200 2.40 15.67 2.40
CA PRO A 200 2.44 15.04 3.73
C PRO A 200 1.04 14.69 4.24
N PRO A 201 0.88 13.79 5.22
CA PRO A 201 -0.43 13.57 5.86
C PRO A 201 -0.98 14.86 6.48
N HIS A 202 -2.31 14.96 6.63
CA HIS A 202 -2.94 16.14 7.24
C HIS A 202 -2.76 16.15 8.76
N VAL A 203 -2.90 14.98 9.38
CA VAL A 203 -2.73 14.78 10.82
C VAL A 203 -1.77 13.62 11.04
N VAL A 204 -0.84 13.81 11.97
CA VAL A 204 0.01 12.74 12.51
C VAL A 204 -0.32 12.54 13.98
N ILE A 205 -0.83 11.35 14.30
CA ILE A 205 -1.13 10.93 15.67
C ILE A 205 0.05 10.11 16.17
N TYR A 206 0.82 10.64 17.11
CA TYR A 206 1.94 9.93 17.73
C TYR A 206 1.51 9.32 19.07
N VAL A 207 1.66 8.00 19.19
CA VAL A 207 1.39 7.28 20.44
C VAL A 207 2.70 7.08 21.20
N ASP A 208 2.86 7.82 22.30
CA ASP A 208 4.04 7.72 23.16
C ASP A 208 3.90 6.51 24.10
N VAL A 209 4.71 5.48 23.81
CA VAL A 209 4.84 4.30 24.66
C VAL A 209 6.32 4.11 24.97
N PRO A 210 6.71 4.10 26.25
CA PRO A 210 8.10 3.93 26.65
C PRO A 210 8.72 2.65 26.08
N ALA A 211 9.96 2.72 25.62
CA ALA A 211 10.67 1.57 25.04
C ALA A 211 10.68 0.31 25.95
N GLU A 212 10.67 0.49 27.27
CA GLU A 212 10.65 -0.59 28.25
C GLU A 212 9.31 -1.33 28.29
N GLU A 213 8.21 -0.62 28.13
CA GLU A 213 6.87 -1.20 28.02
C GLU A 213 6.70 -1.89 26.66
N VAL A 214 7.19 -1.28 25.58
CA VAL A 214 7.22 -1.89 24.24
C VAL A 214 7.97 -3.21 24.27
N GLN A 215 9.11 -3.29 24.97
CA GLN A 215 9.85 -4.55 25.09
C GLN A 215 9.06 -5.63 25.86
N LYS A 216 8.32 -5.25 26.90
CA LYS A 216 7.44 -6.19 27.62
C LYS A 216 6.32 -6.70 26.70
N ASN A 217 5.70 -5.80 25.93
CA ASN A 217 4.65 -6.15 24.97
C ASN A 217 5.17 -7.05 23.85
N LEU A 218 6.39 -6.81 23.37
CA LEU A 218 7.06 -7.66 22.37
C LEU A 218 7.38 -9.05 22.93
N LYS A 219 7.81 -9.14 24.20
CA LYS A 219 8.04 -10.43 24.87
C LYS A 219 6.75 -11.20 25.14
N ALA A 220 5.66 -10.49 25.44
CA ALA A 220 4.34 -11.07 25.58
C ALA A 220 3.73 -11.49 24.23
N SER A 221 4.25 -10.98 23.11
CA SER A 221 3.88 -11.42 21.78
C SER A 221 4.32 -12.87 21.55
N GLY A 222 3.45 -13.70 20.99
CA GLY A 222 3.73 -15.12 20.70
C GLY A 222 4.75 -15.36 19.58
N LYS A 223 5.39 -14.30 19.05
CA LYS A 223 6.37 -14.38 17.96
C LYS A 223 7.78 -14.46 18.52
N SER A 224 8.41 -15.64 18.41
CA SER A 224 9.75 -15.93 18.96
C SER A 224 10.83 -14.95 18.50
N TYR A 225 10.81 -14.54 17.23
CA TYR A 225 11.80 -13.60 16.67
C TYR A 225 11.69 -12.18 17.22
N LEU A 226 10.51 -11.73 17.67
CA LEU A 226 10.33 -10.38 18.23
C LEU A 226 10.83 -10.25 19.67
N GLN A 227 11.10 -11.37 20.34
CA GLN A 227 11.59 -11.37 21.72
C GLN A 227 13.05 -10.92 21.82
N ASN A 228 13.81 -11.04 20.72
CA ASN A 228 15.25 -10.76 20.66
C ASN A 228 15.57 -9.29 20.32
N VAL A 229 14.55 -8.41 20.22
CA VAL A 229 14.77 -7.00 19.88
C VAL A 229 15.51 -6.29 21.02
N PRO A 230 16.67 -5.67 20.74
CA PRO A 230 17.45 -5.01 21.78
C PRO A 230 16.76 -3.73 22.27
N LEU A 231 16.82 -3.48 23.58
CA LEU A 231 16.22 -2.30 24.21
C LEU A 231 16.87 -1.00 23.69
N SER A 232 18.17 -1.03 23.38
CA SER A 232 18.91 0.09 22.79
C SER A 232 18.27 0.54 21.48
N TYR A 233 17.91 -0.41 20.61
CA TYR A 233 17.25 -0.12 19.33
C TYR A 233 15.88 0.55 19.53
N LEU A 234 15.06 0.05 20.47
CA LEU A 234 13.75 0.66 20.76
C LEU A 234 13.89 2.09 21.33
N LYS A 235 14.88 2.32 22.21
CA LYS A 235 15.21 3.66 22.73
C LYS A 235 15.74 4.59 21.62
N SER A 236 16.51 4.05 20.68
CA SER A 236 17.01 4.76 19.50
C SER A 236 15.87 5.20 18.58
N ILE A 237 14.85 4.35 18.37
CA ILE A 237 13.62 4.68 17.63
C ILE A 237 12.85 5.79 18.32
N GLU A 238 12.57 5.65 19.62
CA GLU A 238 11.85 6.66 20.40
C GLU A 238 12.55 8.03 20.34
N THR A 239 13.88 8.02 20.46
CA THR A 239 14.70 9.24 20.36
C THR A 239 14.63 9.84 18.95
N ALA A 240 14.64 9.02 17.90
CA ALA A 240 14.55 9.48 16.51
C ALA A 240 13.17 10.09 16.20
N TYR A 241 12.08 9.50 16.72
CA TYR A 241 10.75 10.10 16.63
C TYR A 241 10.73 11.49 17.26
N LYS A 242 11.15 11.60 18.53
CA LYS A 242 11.08 12.84 19.30
C LYS A 242 12.01 13.94 18.80
N LYS A 243 13.22 13.60 18.34
CA LYS A 243 14.22 14.61 17.92
C LYS A 243 14.13 15.01 16.45
N ASN A 244 13.81 14.08 15.57
CA ASN A 244 13.97 14.30 14.13
C ASN A 244 12.62 14.33 13.41
N PHE A 245 11.75 13.35 13.66
CA PHE A 245 10.48 13.24 12.92
C PHE A 245 9.43 14.25 13.37
N LEU A 246 9.09 14.27 14.68
CA LEU A 246 8.00 15.12 15.19
C LEU A 246 8.23 16.63 14.94
N PRO A 247 9.43 17.19 15.15
CA PRO A 247 9.67 18.60 14.85
C PRO A 247 9.54 18.91 13.36
N LYS A 248 10.08 18.05 12.50
CA LYS A 248 10.02 18.25 11.05
C LYS A 248 8.59 18.18 10.52
N ILE A 249 7.82 17.18 10.95
CA ILE A 249 6.46 17.01 10.45
C ILE A 249 5.50 18.05 11.03
N SER A 250 5.79 18.62 12.20
CA SER A 250 4.98 19.70 12.80
C SER A 250 4.98 21.02 12.01
N GLU A 251 5.98 21.21 11.14
CA GLU A 251 6.04 22.37 10.23
C GLU A 251 5.05 22.21 9.07
N GLU A 252 4.83 20.97 8.61
CA GLU A 252 4.07 20.64 7.42
C GLU A 252 2.66 20.09 7.70
N ALA A 253 2.43 19.50 8.87
CA ALA A 253 1.19 18.82 9.26
C ALA A 253 0.84 19.07 10.73
N GLU A 254 -0.42 18.83 11.09
CA GLU A 254 -0.85 18.90 12.50
C GLU A 254 -0.46 17.62 13.25
N VAL A 255 0.15 17.78 14.42
CA VAL A 255 0.66 16.67 15.22
C VAL A 255 -0.08 16.58 16.54
N LEU A 256 -0.65 15.42 16.81
CA LEU A 256 -1.29 15.10 18.08
C LEU A 256 -0.49 14.01 18.78
N ALA A 257 -0.01 14.27 20.00
CA ALA A 257 0.75 13.31 20.79
C ALA A 257 -0.09 12.82 21.97
N TYR A 258 -0.22 11.51 22.11
CA TYR A 258 -0.99 10.86 23.17
C TYR A 258 -0.14 9.85 23.93
N ASP A 259 -0.30 9.83 25.26
CA ASP A 259 0.24 8.75 26.09
C ASP A 259 -0.53 7.44 25.88
N ALA A 260 0.08 6.31 26.22
CA ALA A 260 -0.55 4.97 26.11
C ALA A 260 -1.95 4.87 26.76
N ALA A 261 -2.19 5.55 27.88
CA ALA A 261 -3.48 5.56 28.56
C ALA A 261 -4.51 6.45 27.83
N GLN A 262 -4.08 7.61 27.33
CA GLN A 262 -4.94 8.54 26.60
C GLN A 262 -5.31 7.97 25.22
N ALA A 263 -4.40 7.22 24.59
CA ALA A 263 -4.64 6.53 23.34
C ALA A 263 -5.77 5.49 23.42
N GLN A 264 -6.24 5.09 24.61
CA GLN A 264 -7.41 4.21 24.74
C GLN A 264 -8.73 4.97 24.59
N ASP A 265 -8.72 6.28 24.85
CA ASP A 265 -9.89 7.15 24.79
C ASP A 265 -10.04 7.77 23.40
N ILE A 266 -10.81 7.08 22.55
CA ILE A 266 -10.99 7.46 21.15
C ILE A 266 -11.94 8.66 21.01
N GLU A 267 -12.85 8.87 21.98
CA GLU A 267 -13.79 10.01 21.92
C GLU A 267 -13.03 11.31 22.02
N ARG A 268 -12.11 11.37 22.98
CA ARG A 268 -11.20 12.51 23.11
C ARG A 268 -10.38 12.75 21.85
N ILE A 269 -9.84 11.70 21.22
CA ILE A 269 -9.03 11.85 19.99
C ILE A 269 -9.89 12.39 18.84
N VAL A 270 -11.12 11.92 18.71
CA VAL A 270 -12.06 12.41 17.68
C VAL A 270 -12.41 13.87 17.93
N GLU A 271 -12.73 14.23 19.17
CA GLU A 271 -12.99 15.63 19.55
C GLU A 271 -11.79 16.52 19.24
N ASP A 272 -10.58 16.11 19.63
CA ASP A 272 -9.35 16.85 19.33
C ASP A 272 -9.17 17.06 17.81
N ILE A 273 -9.46 16.04 17.00
CA ILE A 273 -9.39 16.13 15.52
C ILE A 273 -10.44 17.10 14.97
N GLU A 274 -11.66 17.10 15.50
CA GLU A 274 -12.73 18.00 15.07
C GLU A 274 -12.44 19.46 15.45
N TYR A 275 -11.77 19.71 16.57
CA TYR A 275 -11.37 21.05 16.99
C TYR A 275 -10.11 21.57 16.28
N LEU A 276 -9.36 20.71 15.58
CA LEU A 276 -8.16 21.13 14.85
C LEU A 276 -8.53 22.06 13.69
N LYS A 277 -7.83 23.19 13.63
CA LYS A 277 -7.87 24.10 12.49
C LYS A 277 -6.74 23.75 11.54
N PHE A 278 -7.10 23.28 10.35
CA PHE A 278 -6.16 22.93 9.29
C PHE A 278 -5.66 24.18 8.56
N GLU A 279 -4.75 24.91 9.20
CA GLU A 279 -4.13 26.14 8.65
C GLU A 279 -2.72 25.88 8.09
N LYS A 280 -2.15 24.70 8.37
CA LYS A 280 -0.80 24.33 7.97
C LYS A 280 -0.77 23.39 6.76
N GLY A 281 0.37 23.43 6.07
CA GLY A 281 0.75 22.45 5.07
C GLY A 281 0.39 22.83 3.64
N PRO A 282 1.01 22.14 2.66
CA PRO A 282 0.86 22.47 1.24
C PRO A 282 -0.54 22.15 0.68
N TRP A 283 -1.40 21.45 1.44
CA TRP A 283 -2.76 21.07 1.02
C TRP A 283 -3.67 22.25 0.70
N LEU A 284 -3.47 23.40 1.34
CA LEU A 284 -4.28 24.61 1.13
C LEU A 284 -3.96 25.31 -0.19
N GLU A 285 -2.75 25.13 -0.71
CA GLU A 285 -2.27 25.77 -1.94
C GLU A 285 -2.64 24.98 -3.20
N GLN A 286 -3.19 23.77 -3.04
CA GLN A 286 -3.47 22.86 -4.15
C GLN A 286 -4.73 23.25 -4.92
N ASP A 287 -4.62 23.25 -6.24
CA ASP A 287 -5.74 23.45 -7.16
C ASP A 287 -6.17 22.13 -7.85
N ASP A 288 -7.28 22.17 -8.57
CA ASP A 288 -7.79 21.01 -9.32
C ASP A 288 -6.78 20.45 -10.33
N VAL A 289 -5.90 21.31 -10.88
CA VAL A 289 -4.86 20.91 -11.84
C VAL A 289 -3.78 20.11 -11.13
N THR A 290 -3.33 20.56 -9.97
CA THR A 290 -2.31 19.85 -9.19
C THR A 290 -2.86 18.53 -8.66
N TYR A 291 -4.11 18.50 -8.20
CA TYR A 291 -4.79 17.24 -7.85
C TYR A 291 -4.94 16.29 -9.04
N HIS A 292 -5.21 16.82 -10.25
CA HIS A 292 -5.25 16.00 -11.46
C HIS A 292 -3.89 15.35 -11.75
N HIS A 293 -2.80 16.10 -11.70
CA HIS A 293 -1.45 15.56 -11.92
C HIS A 293 -1.05 14.55 -10.85
N MET A 294 -1.36 14.83 -9.58
CA MET A 294 -1.12 13.89 -8.49
C MET A 294 -1.92 12.60 -8.67
N ARG A 295 -3.19 12.69 -9.09
CA ARG A 295 -4.03 11.52 -9.40
C ARG A 295 -3.43 10.68 -10.54
N MET A 296 -2.98 11.32 -11.61
CA MET A 296 -2.31 10.64 -12.72
C MET A 296 -1.01 9.93 -12.27
N LEU A 297 -0.26 10.52 -11.33
CA LEU A 297 0.94 9.92 -10.78
C LEU A 297 0.62 8.70 -9.91
N VAL A 298 -0.34 8.81 -8.98
CA VAL A 298 -0.66 7.72 -8.04
C VAL A 298 -1.33 6.54 -8.71
N GLU A 299 -2.07 6.74 -9.80
CA GLU A 299 -2.66 5.64 -10.58
C GLU A 299 -1.59 4.80 -11.30
N ASP A 300 -0.42 5.38 -11.62
CA ASP A 300 0.72 4.67 -12.21
C ASP A 300 1.71 4.18 -11.13
N LYS A 301 1.37 3.04 -10.53
CA LYS A 301 2.17 2.38 -9.48
C LYS A 301 3.58 2.00 -9.95
N GLN A 302 3.76 1.70 -11.24
CA GLN A 302 5.08 1.37 -11.79
C GLN A 302 5.95 2.61 -11.83
N ARG A 303 5.40 3.75 -12.28
CA ARG A 303 6.11 5.03 -12.23
C ARG A 303 6.54 5.39 -10.82
N VAL A 304 5.67 5.19 -9.83
CA VAL A 304 6.03 5.45 -8.42
C VAL A 304 7.13 4.50 -7.93
N ALA A 305 7.01 3.20 -8.21
CA ALA A 305 8.05 2.24 -7.84
C ALA A 305 9.41 2.58 -8.47
N ASN A 306 9.42 3.01 -9.74
CA ASN A 306 10.64 3.40 -10.45
C ASN A 306 11.38 4.57 -9.78
N MET A 307 10.69 5.47 -9.07
CA MET A 307 11.34 6.56 -8.34
C MET A 307 12.22 6.06 -7.19
N THR A 308 11.94 4.87 -6.67
CA THR A 308 12.75 4.23 -5.62
C THR A 308 13.97 3.48 -6.17
N CYS A 309 13.97 3.18 -7.47
CA CYS A 309 15.01 2.43 -8.15
C CYS A 309 16.09 3.38 -8.71
N ILE A 310 16.96 3.88 -7.82
CA ILE A 310 18.08 4.73 -8.22
C ILE A 310 19.26 3.85 -8.71
N PRO A 311 19.94 4.20 -9.82
CA PRO A 311 21.08 3.44 -10.35
C PRO A 311 22.35 3.68 -9.53
N ARG A 312 22.31 3.41 -8.22
CA ARG A 312 23.45 3.47 -7.30
C ARG A 312 23.78 2.06 -6.81
N TYR A 313 24.95 1.58 -7.19
CA TYR A 313 25.37 0.22 -6.88
C TYR A 313 25.88 0.11 -5.44
N LEU A 314 25.05 -0.51 -4.59
CA LEU A 314 25.42 -0.93 -3.24
C LEU A 314 25.36 -2.45 -3.11
N PRO A 315 26.34 -3.10 -2.45
CA PRO A 315 26.36 -4.56 -2.30
C PRO A 315 25.10 -5.19 -1.67
N GLU A 316 24.38 -4.47 -0.81
CA GLU A 316 23.20 -5.00 -0.10
C GLU A 316 21.94 -5.08 -0.97
N VAL A 317 21.81 -4.18 -1.96
CA VAL A 317 20.61 -4.03 -2.80
C VAL A 317 20.87 -4.38 -4.27
N THR A 318 22.12 -4.35 -4.72
CA THR A 318 22.46 -4.66 -6.11
C THR A 318 22.37 -6.16 -6.33
N VAL A 319 21.46 -6.57 -7.21
CA VAL A 319 21.32 -7.96 -7.64
C VAL A 319 22.17 -8.19 -8.88
N GLY A 320 22.88 -9.32 -8.93
CA GLY A 320 23.68 -9.67 -10.10
C GLY A 320 22.80 -9.95 -11.33
N ALA A 321 23.29 -9.61 -12.53
CA ALA A 321 22.50 -9.75 -13.75
C ALA A 321 21.97 -11.18 -13.99
N HIS A 322 22.78 -12.20 -13.71
CA HIS A 322 22.37 -13.60 -13.85
C HIS A 322 21.30 -14.01 -12.84
N GLU A 323 21.40 -13.53 -11.60
CA GLU A 323 20.41 -13.79 -10.56
C GLU A 323 19.08 -13.09 -10.89
N PHE A 324 19.15 -11.85 -11.36
CA PHE A 324 17.98 -11.10 -11.80
C PHE A 324 17.28 -11.77 -12.99
N ASP A 325 18.04 -12.22 -14.00
CA ASP A 325 17.49 -12.89 -15.18
C ASP A 325 16.80 -14.21 -14.80
N ALA A 326 17.43 -15.02 -13.93
CA ALA A 326 16.85 -16.25 -13.41
C ALA A 326 15.57 -15.97 -12.61
N ALA A 327 15.57 -14.98 -11.71
CA ALA A 327 14.41 -14.59 -10.92
C ALA A 327 13.27 -14.05 -11.80
N TYR A 328 13.59 -13.28 -12.84
CA TYR A 328 12.63 -12.73 -13.78
C TYR A 328 11.89 -13.82 -14.56
N TYR A 329 12.61 -14.80 -15.12
CA TYR A 329 11.99 -15.92 -15.82
C TYR A 329 11.25 -16.86 -14.86
N ALA A 330 11.76 -17.05 -13.64
CA ALA A 330 11.04 -17.79 -12.61
C ALA A 330 9.70 -17.11 -12.26
N PHE A 331 9.68 -15.78 -12.10
CA PHE A 331 8.46 -15.03 -11.85
C PHE A 331 7.47 -15.14 -13.02
N LYS A 332 7.94 -15.00 -14.27
CA LYS A 332 7.10 -15.17 -15.47
C LYS A 332 6.59 -16.59 -15.69
N SER A 333 7.24 -17.58 -15.09
CA SER A 333 6.78 -18.98 -15.15
C SER A 333 5.60 -19.25 -14.20
N LEU A 334 5.32 -18.33 -13.25
CA LEU A 334 4.18 -18.44 -12.35
C LEU A 334 2.86 -18.25 -13.12
N PRO A 335 1.80 -18.97 -12.69
CA PRO A 335 0.51 -18.89 -13.36
C PRO A 335 -0.05 -17.46 -13.27
N GLY A 336 -0.50 -16.90 -14.39
CA GLY A 336 -1.08 -15.55 -14.46
C GLY A 336 -0.06 -14.40 -14.48
N LYS A 337 1.24 -14.69 -14.53
CA LYS A 337 2.32 -13.67 -14.50
C LYS A 337 3.12 -13.56 -15.80
N LYS A 338 2.78 -14.35 -16.81
CA LYS A 338 3.50 -14.35 -18.09
C LYS A 338 3.17 -13.13 -18.95
N TYR A 339 1.90 -12.73 -18.98
CA TYR A 339 1.37 -11.60 -19.75
C TYR A 339 0.65 -10.61 -18.83
N ALA A 340 0.21 -9.49 -19.42
CA ALA A 340 -0.60 -8.50 -18.72
C ALA A 340 -1.89 -9.12 -18.16
N GLU A 341 -2.40 -8.56 -17.07
CA GLU A 341 -3.64 -9.01 -16.44
C GLU A 341 -4.80 -9.02 -17.45
N GLY A 342 -5.55 -10.12 -17.48
CA GLY A 342 -6.66 -10.33 -18.42
C GLY A 342 -6.26 -10.98 -19.76
N TYR A 343 -4.98 -11.30 -19.97
CA TYR A 343 -4.43 -11.95 -21.17
C TYR A 343 -3.73 -13.30 -20.88
N ASN A 344 -4.01 -13.92 -19.74
CA ASN A 344 -3.35 -15.15 -19.29
C ASN A 344 -4.29 -16.37 -19.41
N GLU A 345 -4.06 -17.22 -20.43
CA GLU A 345 -4.87 -18.42 -20.70
C GLU A 345 -4.88 -19.43 -19.54
N ASP A 346 -3.74 -19.54 -18.86
CA ASP A 346 -3.45 -20.45 -17.76
C ASP A 346 -4.27 -20.17 -16.50
N VAL A 347 -4.73 -18.94 -16.29
CA VAL A 347 -5.66 -18.56 -15.22
C VAL A 347 -7.12 -18.51 -15.67
N GLY A 348 -7.39 -18.86 -16.93
CA GLY A 348 -8.73 -18.94 -17.49
C GLY A 348 -9.27 -17.62 -18.03
N ASP A 349 -8.40 -16.68 -18.41
CA ASP A 349 -8.83 -15.45 -19.07
C ASP A 349 -9.53 -15.75 -20.39
N LYS A 350 -10.72 -15.18 -20.58
CA LYS A 350 -11.55 -15.39 -21.78
C LYS A 350 -11.47 -14.20 -22.72
N GLY A 351 -11.63 -14.49 -24.02
CA GLY A 351 -11.71 -13.46 -25.06
C GLY A 351 -10.37 -12.75 -25.31
N ILE A 352 -9.24 -13.41 -25.05
CA ILE A 352 -7.89 -12.83 -25.11
C ILE A 352 -7.61 -12.22 -26.50
N TRP A 353 -8.05 -12.87 -27.58
CA TRP A 353 -7.91 -12.38 -28.95
C TRP A 353 -8.73 -11.12 -29.30
N LEU A 354 -9.68 -10.73 -28.45
CA LEU A 354 -10.60 -9.60 -28.66
C LEU A 354 -10.40 -8.44 -27.66
N LYS A 355 -9.44 -8.56 -26.74
CA LYS A 355 -9.04 -7.49 -25.84
C LYS A 355 -7.83 -6.78 -26.43
#